data_AF-A0A2R6NJV8-F1
#
_entry.id   AF-A0A2R6NJV8-F1
#
_cell.length_a   1.000
_cell.length_b   1.000
_cell.length_c   1.000
_cell.angle_alpha   90.00
_cell.angle_beta   90.00
_cell.angle_gamma   90.00
#
_symmetry.space_group_name_H-M   'P 1'
#
loop_
_entity.id
_entity.type
_entity.pdbx_description
1 polymer ?
#
loop_
_entity_poly.entity_id
_entity_poly.type
_entity_poly.pdbx_seq_one_letter_code
_entity_poly.pdbx_strand_id
1 'polypeptide(L)'
;MRAFSKLTGAVPDADAIERYLTIDLGVAEQHIRSLRDKDATRSRVIQELQAMAHDPRIEVGDPIVFYYAGHGSTVQSPHDWGNTDIQLILPYDYSCEVDGVTVNGIPDRTIGALLAKLAEAKGNNITVVFDYCHSGSASCDDGLIPLRRARGIPSSLPIPADLDRDILSSSSSTHRMSDVLPGFLNQCLNSHVLLAACGMDELAWEEQGRGCFTRALLETLSSRGFDPRSLTYADLITRLPKLAG
;
A
#
# COMPACT_ATOMS: atom_id res chain seq x y z
N MET A 1 4.27 -10.03 21.96
CA MET A 1 5.16 -10.83 21.08
C MET A 1 4.61 -10.68 19.68
N ARG A 2 5.39 -10.29 18.67
CA ARG A 2 4.86 -10.12 17.30
C ARG A 2 4.41 -11.46 16.75
N ALA A 3 3.23 -11.51 16.16
CA ALA A 3 2.63 -12.74 15.64
C ALA A 3 3.18 -13.19 14.28
N PHE A 4 4.12 -12.44 13.67
CA PHE A 4 4.59 -12.68 12.30
C PHE A 4 6.09 -12.42 12.10
N SER A 5 6.64 -12.98 11.02
CA SER A 5 8.07 -12.93 10.70
C SER A 5 8.54 -11.51 10.39
N LYS A 6 9.81 -11.20 10.71
CA LYS A 6 10.38 -9.88 10.41
C LYS A 6 10.82 -9.84 8.95
N LEU A 7 10.19 -8.96 8.16
CA LEU A 7 10.67 -8.57 6.84
C LEU A 7 11.99 -7.82 6.94
N THR A 8 12.85 -8.05 5.96
CA THR A 8 14.17 -7.42 5.82
C THR A 8 14.23 -6.45 4.65
N GLY A 9 13.32 -6.56 3.67
CA GLY A 9 13.32 -5.74 2.46
C GLY A 9 12.49 -4.47 2.53
N ALA A 10 11.44 -4.44 3.35
CA ALA A 10 10.50 -3.31 3.41
C ALA A 10 11.17 -1.94 3.67
N VAL A 11 12.03 -1.85 4.69
CA VAL A 11 12.75 -0.61 5.00
C VAL A 11 13.77 -0.25 3.90
N PRO A 12 14.66 -1.16 3.46
CA PRO A 12 15.54 -0.88 2.33
C PRO A 12 14.83 -0.46 1.04
N ASP A 13 13.63 -0.96 0.77
CA ASP A 13 12.85 -0.56 -0.39
C ASP A 13 12.28 0.86 -0.25
N ALA A 14 11.73 1.20 0.92
CA ALA A 14 11.29 2.56 1.21
C ALA A 14 12.45 3.57 1.09
N ASP A 15 13.63 3.21 1.57
CA ASP A 15 14.84 4.04 1.45
C ASP A 15 15.29 4.21 0.00
N ALA A 16 15.17 3.15 -0.81
CA ALA A 16 15.50 3.22 -2.24
C ALA A 16 14.51 4.09 -3.03
N ILE A 17 13.21 4.03 -2.71
CA ILE A 17 12.19 4.90 -3.30
C ILE A 17 12.42 6.35 -2.87
N GLU A 18 12.66 6.63 -1.59
CA GLU A 18 12.95 7.98 -1.12
C GLU A 18 14.20 8.55 -1.79
N ARG A 19 15.25 7.75 -1.95
CA ARG A 19 16.44 8.13 -2.70
C ARG A 19 16.12 8.45 -4.16
N TYR A 20 15.32 7.63 -4.83
CA TYR A 20 14.92 7.90 -6.22
C TYR A 20 14.12 9.20 -6.34
N LEU A 21 13.16 9.44 -5.45
CA LEU A 21 12.39 10.69 -5.42
C LEU A 21 13.27 11.91 -5.21
N THR A 22 14.23 11.84 -4.27
CA THR A 22 15.07 12.99 -3.91
C THR A 22 16.22 13.22 -4.89
N ILE A 23 16.95 12.18 -5.29
CA ILE A 23 18.17 12.28 -6.09
C ILE A 23 17.85 12.34 -7.59
N ASP A 24 16.99 11.46 -8.08
CA ASP A 24 16.72 11.32 -9.51
C ASP A 24 15.58 12.24 -9.98
N LEU A 25 14.55 12.45 -9.14
CA LEU A 25 13.43 13.34 -9.45
C LEU A 25 13.52 14.73 -8.81
N GLY A 26 14.45 14.96 -7.90
CA GLY A 26 14.66 16.28 -7.28
C GLY A 26 13.54 16.71 -6.31
N VAL A 27 12.75 15.78 -5.79
CA VAL A 27 11.73 16.07 -4.77
C VAL A 27 12.43 16.51 -3.49
N ALA A 28 12.05 17.67 -2.96
CA ALA A 28 12.64 18.19 -1.74
C ALA A 28 12.24 17.34 -0.52
N GLU A 29 13.20 17.05 0.37
CA GLU A 29 13.00 16.16 1.53
C GLU A 29 11.81 16.59 2.41
N GLN A 30 11.56 17.90 2.56
CA GLN A 30 10.43 18.39 3.36
C GLN A 30 9.04 18.03 2.78
N HIS A 31 8.97 17.65 1.50
CA HIS A 31 7.75 17.18 0.82
C HIS A 31 7.55 15.67 0.98
N ILE A 32 8.49 14.95 1.59
CA ILE A 32 8.38 13.52 1.83
C ILE A 32 7.98 13.28 3.29
N ARG A 33 7.04 12.35 3.51
CA ARG A 33 6.66 11.83 4.82
C ARG A 33 6.99 10.35 4.85
N SER A 34 7.94 9.99 5.71
CA SER A 34 8.48 8.64 5.70
C SER A 34 8.27 7.94 7.03
N LEU A 35 7.65 6.77 6.96
CA LEU A 35 7.28 5.96 8.12
C LEU A 35 7.99 4.61 8.01
N ARG A 36 8.89 4.30 8.95
CA ARG A 36 9.62 3.01 9.00
C ARG A 36 9.37 2.32 10.32
N ASP A 37 9.26 0.99 10.28
CA ASP A 37 9.14 0.16 11.49
C ASP A 37 8.13 0.78 12.49
N LYS A 38 8.58 1.08 13.71
CA LYS A 38 7.77 1.60 14.82
C LYS A 38 7.04 2.91 14.51
N ASP A 39 7.49 3.63 13.50
CA ASP A 39 6.90 4.89 13.08
C ASP A 39 5.74 4.67 12.09
N ALA A 40 5.66 3.49 11.46
CA ALA A 40 4.60 3.08 10.55
C ALA A 40 3.44 2.39 11.28
N THR A 41 2.89 3.06 12.29
CA THR A 41 1.70 2.60 13.02
C THR A 41 0.42 2.84 12.20
N ARG A 42 -0.65 2.11 12.53
CA ARG A 42 -1.96 2.27 11.90
C ARG A 42 -2.44 3.72 11.96
N SER A 43 -2.37 4.31 13.15
CA SER A 43 -2.80 5.68 13.39
C SER A 43 -2.00 6.68 12.56
N ARG A 44 -0.67 6.52 12.50
CA ARG A 44 0.19 7.44 11.74
C ARG A 44 -0.02 7.32 10.24
N VAL A 45 -0.15 6.12 9.68
CA VAL A 45 -0.42 5.95 8.24
C VAL A 45 -1.71 6.67 7.84
N ILE A 46 -2.79 6.47 8.61
CA ILE A 46 -4.08 7.13 8.35
C ILE A 46 -3.95 8.65 8.51
N GLN A 47 -3.31 9.12 9.59
CA GLN A 47 -3.14 10.54 9.88
C GLN A 47 -2.36 11.26 8.78
N GLU A 48 -1.26 10.69 8.29
CA GLU A 48 -0.45 11.32 7.24
C GLU A 48 -1.24 11.40 5.92
N LEU A 49 -1.97 10.34 5.53
CA LEU A 49 -2.85 10.38 4.34
C LEU A 49 -3.94 11.45 4.46
N GLN A 50 -4.57 11.59 5.64
CA GLN A 50 -5.55 12.64 5.90
C GLN A 50 -4.91 14.04 5.88
N ALA A 51 -3.69 14.18 6.41
CA ALA A 51 -2.98 15.45 6.45
C ALA A 51 -2.63 15.97 5.05
N MET A 52 -2.29 15.09 4.10
CA MET A 52 -1.99 15.49 2.71
C MET A 52 -3.16 16.22 2.03
N ALA A 53 -4.40 15.83 2.32
CA ALA A 53 -5.58 16.50 1.77
C ALA A 53 -5.71 17.96 2.25
N HIS A 54 -5.09 18.30 3.37
CA HIS A 54 -5.16 19.63 4.00
C HIS A 54 -3.83 20.39 3.94
N ASP A 55 -2.78 19.79 3.36
CA ASP A 55 -1.46 20.39 3.33
C ASP A 55 -1.44 21.58 2.35
N PRO A 56 -1.16 22.81 2.80
CA PRO A 56 -1.15 23.98 1.94
C PRO A 56 0.02 23.98 0.94
N ARG A 57 1.01 23.09 1.11
CA ARG A 57 2.17 22.96 0.22
C ARG A 57 1.88 22.12 -1.02
N ILE A 58 0.75 21.41 -1.04
CA ILE A 58 0.31 20.59 -2.17
C ILE A 58 -0.77 21.38 -2.92
N GLU A 59 -0.47 21.81 -4.13
CA GLU A 59 -1.43 22.49 -5.01
C GLU A 59 -2.33 21.49 -5.74
N VAL A 60 -3.46 21.98 -6.27
CA VAL A 60 -4.36 21.12 -7.06
C VAL A 60 -3.68 20.74 -8.37
N GLY A 61 -3.56 19.43 -8.61
CA GLY A 61 -2.91 18.86 -9.79
C GLY A 61 -1.45 18.43 -9.56
N ASP A 62 -0.85 18.77 -8.41
CA ASP A 62 0.49 18.31 -8.06
C ASP A 62 0.57 16.78 -8.04
N PRO A 63 1.71 16.20 -8.47
CA PRO A 63 1.92 14.76 -8.41
C PRO A 63 2.08 14.31 -6.97
N ILE A 64 1.28 13.32 -6.58
CA ILE A 64 1.32 12.72 -5.24
C ILE A 64 1.68 11.25 -5.36
N VAL A 65 2.65 10.78 -4.59
CA VAL A 65 3.02 9.37 -4.52
C VAL A 65 2.76 8.82 -3.12
N PHE A 66 2.01 7.72 -3.04
CA PHE A 66 1.89 6.90 -1.84
C PHE A 66 2.56 5.55 -2.09
N TYR A 67 3.66 5.30 -1.40
CA TYR A 67 4.41 4.04 -1.49
C TYR A 67 4.25 3.25 -0.19
N TYR A 68 3.93 1.97 -0.30
CA TYR A 68 3.91 1.04 0.82
C TYR A 68 4.63 -0.26 0.47
N ALA A 69 5.47 -0.71 1.39
CA ALA A 69 6.14 -1.98 1.34
C ALA A 69 6.12 -2.59 2.74
N GLY A 70 5.65 -3.83 2.84
CA GLY A 70 5.48 -4.47 4.14
C GLY A 70 4.58 -5.68 4.04
N HIS A 71 3.99 -6.05 5.18
CA HIS A 71 3.06 -7.15 5.20
C HIS A 71 1.68 -6.77 4.67
N GLY A 72 1.03 -7.70 4.00
CA GLY A 72 -0.40 -7.65 3.76
C GLY A 72 -1.08 -8.95 4.10
N SER A 73 -2.41 -8.91 4.07
CA SER A 73 -3.24 -10.06 4.33
C SER A 73 -4.56 -9.97 3.58
N THR A 74 -5.20 -11.13 3.45
CA THR A 74 -6.60 -11.25 3.03
C THR A 74 -7.39 -11.79 4.20
N VAL A 75 -8.51 -11.15 4.50
CA VAL A 75 -9.45 -11.59 5.53
C VAL A 75 -10.87 -11.59 4.99
N GLN A 76 -11.71 -12.45 5.54
CA GLN A 76 -13.14 -12.40 5.28
C GLN A 76 -13.73 -11.14 5.92
N SER A 77 -14.44 -10.35 5.12
CA SER A 77 -15.11 -9.15 5.62
C SER A 77 -16.30 -9.49 6.52
N PRO A 78 -16.67 -8.57 7.44
CA PRO A 78 -17.91 -8.69 8.20
C PRO A 78 -19.12 -8.89 7.29
N HIS A 79 -20.16 -9.55 7.81
CA HIS A 79 -21.41 -9.80 7.07
C HIS A 79 -21.99 -8.50 6.47
N ASP A 80 -21.95 -7.41 7.23
CA ASP A 80 -22.44 -6.08 6.82
C ASP A 80 -21.70 -5.48 5.62
N TRP A 81 -20.55 -6.05 5.24
CA TRP A 81 -19.71 -5.60 4.13
C TRP A 81 -19.87 -6.50 2.90
N GLY A 82 -20.84 -7.41 2.90
CA GLY A 82 -21.14 -8.30 1.76
C GLY A 82 -20.47 -9.68 1.83
N ASN A 83 -19.82 -10.02 2.95
CA ASN A 83 -19.25 -11.35 3.22
C ASN A 83 -18.27 -11.86 2.15
N THR A 84 -17.29 -11.02 1.86
CA THR A 84 -16.31 -11.22 0.78
C THR A 84 -14.90 -11.04 1.29
N ASP A 85 -13.92 -11.57 0.56
CA ASP A 85 -12.51 -11.39 0.91
C ASP A 85 -12.07 -9.95 0.65
N ILE A 86 -11.46 -9.33 1.67
CA ILE A 86 -10.92 -7.98 1.62
C ILE A 86 -9.42 -8.00 1.90
N GLN A 87 -8.74 -7.02 1.33
CA GLN A 87 -7.30 -6.89 1.39
C GLN A 87 -6.89 -5.87 2.46
N LEU A 88 -5.84 -6.19 3.22
CA LEU A 88 -5.31 -5.33 4.27
C LEU A 88 -3.83 -5.05 4.02
N ILE A 89 -3.40 -3.80 4.24
CA ILE A 89 -2.01 -3.53 4.63
C ILE A 89 -1.89 -3.68 6.15
N LEU A 90 -0.74 -4.16 6.62
CA LEU A 90 -0.51 -4.45 8.04
C LEU A 90 0.54 -3.49 8.62
N PRO A 91 0.11 -2.46 9.37
CA PRO A 91 1.01 -1.54 10.06
C PRO A 91 1.85 -2.24 11.13
N TYR A 92 2.88 -1.57 11.62
CA TYR A 92 3.83 -2.14 12.59
C TYR A 92 3.19 -2.60 13.91
N ASP A 93 2.17 -1.89 14.35
CA ASP A 93 1.41 -2.13 15.57
C ASP A 93 0.21 -3.06 15.34
N TYR A 94 0.03 -3.64 14.15
CA TYR A 94 -0.97 -4.67 13.90
C TYR A 94 -0.91 -5.78 14.95
N SER A 95 -2.08 -6.22 15.44
CA SER A 95 -2.26 -7.19 16.54
C SER A 95 -1.74 -6.75 17.92
N CYS A 96 -1.24 -5.52 18.07
CA CYS A 96 -0.87 -4.98 19.37
C CYS A 96 -2.12 -4.43 20.07
N GLU A 97 -2.11 -4.50 21.41
CA GLU A 97 -3.10 -3.81 22.25
C GLU A 97 -2.66 -2.38 22.49
N VAL A 98 -3.50 -1.42 22.11
CA VAL A 98 -3.32 0.02 22.38
C VAL A 98 -4.59 0.51 23.04
N ASP A 99 -4.47 1.08 24.25
CA ASP A 99 -5.61 1.57 25.05
C ASP A 99 -6.74 0.54 25.25
N GLY A 100 -6.38 -0.76 25.34
CA GLY A 100 -7.33 -1.86 25.51
C GLY A 100 -8.07 -2.28 24.24
N VAL A 101 -7.62 -1.82 23.08
CA VAL A 101 -8.15 -2.19 21.76
C VAL A 101 -7.05 -2.83 20.92
N THR A 102 -7.34 -4.00 20.34
CA THR A 102 -6.46 -4.63 19.37
C THR A 102 -6.41 -3.84 18.06
N VAL A 103 -5.22 -3.44 17.65
CA VAL A 103 -5.01 -2.70 16.40
C VAL A 103 -5.19 -3.62 15.19
N ASN A 104 -6.14 -3.25 14.34
CA ASN A 104 -6.44 -3.95 13.09
C ASN A 104 -5.55 -3.47 11.92
N GLY A 105 -5.52 -4.27 10.84
CA GLY A 105 -4.96 -3.83 9.57
C GLY A 105 -5.71 -2.62 9.01
N ILE A 106 -5.20 -2.03 7.93
CA ILE A 106 -5.91 -0.98 7.21
C ILE A 106 -6.51 -1.61 5.95
N PRO A 107 -7.85 -1.74 5.86
CA PRO A 107 -8.50 -2.28 4.68
C PRO A 107 -8.31 -1.43 3.43
N ASP A 108 -8.32 -2.09 2.28
CA ASP A 108 -8.35 -1.47 0.96
C ASP A 108 -9.45 -0.40 0.81
N ARG A 109 -10.66 -0.65 1.32
CA ARG A 109 -11.75 0.33 1.35
C ARG A 109 -11.42 1.58 2.16
N THR A 110 -10.66 1.46 3.25
CA THR A 110 -10.23 2.59 4.08
C THR A 110 -9.21 3.42 3.32
N ILE A 111 -8.19 2.78 2.72
CA ILE A 111 -7.22 3.45 1.85
C ILE A 111 -7.92 4.13 0.67
N GLY A 112 -8.85 3.43 0.01
CA GLY A 112 -9.62 3.97 -1.11
C GLY A 112 -10.43 5.22 -0.75
N ALA A 113 -11.08 5.23 0.42
CA ALA A 113 -11.80 6.39 0.91
C ALA A 113 -10.87 7.57 1.24
N LEU A 114 -9.69 7.31 1.81
CA LEU A 114 -8.68 8.34 2.07
C LEU A 114 -8.14 8.95 0.77
N LEU A 115 -7.81 8.11 -0.21
CA LEU A 115 -7.33 8.54 -1.53
C LEU A 115 -8.42 9.30 -2.31
N ALA A 116 -9.69 8.91 -2.18
CA ALA A 116 -10.81 9.63 -2.80
C ALA A 116 -10.93 11.06 -2.26
N LYS A 117 -10.81 11.25 -0.93
CA LYS A 117 -10.80 12.58 -0.32
C LYS A 117 -9.57 13.40 -0.72
N LEU A 118 -8.41 12.75 -0.80
CA LEU A 118 -7.19 13.40 -1.27
C LEU A 118 -7.38 13.88 -2.72
N ALA A 119 -7.96 13.05 -3.59
CA ALA A 119 -8.25 13.40 -4.96
C ALA A 119 -9.29 14.53 -5.10
N GLU A 120 -10.31 14.54 -4.23
CA GLU A 120 -11.29 15.64 -4.16
C GLU A 120 -10.63 16.96 -3.79
N ALA A 121 -9.69 16.95 -2.83
CA ALA A 121 -9.02 18.15 -2.35
C ALA A 121 -7.86 18.63 -3.25
N LYS A 122 -7.11 17.71 -3.87
CA LYS A 122 -5.83 17.99 -4.54
C LYS A 122 -5.77 17.56 -6.00
N GLY A 123 -6.82 16.94 -6.53
CA GLY A 123 -6.83 16.36 -7.87
C GLY A 123 -6.33 14.92 -7.90
N ASN A 124 -6.55 14.23 -9.02
CA ASN A 124 -6.35 12.79 -9.16
C ASN A 124 -4.97 12.38 -9.72
N ASN A 125 -3.99 13.29 -9.67
CA ASN A 125 -2.61 13.00 -10.05
C ASN A 125 -1.88 12.23 -8.91
N ILE A 126 -2.46 11.09 -8.55
CA ILE A 126 -2.03 10.28 -7.41
C ILE A 126 -1.55 8.92 -7.94
N THR A 127 -0.32 8.55 -7.57
CA THR A 127 0.26 7.23 -7.82
C THR A 127 0.36 6.47 -6.52
N VAL A 128 -0.24 5.29 -6.47
CA VAL A 128 -0.11 4.35 -5.35
C VAL A 128 0.77 3.19 -5.79
N VAL A 129 1.79 2.87 -5.00
CA VAL A 129 2.73 1.80 -5.29
C VAL A 129 2.80 0.86 -4.10
N PHE A 130 2.41 -0.39 -4.33
CA PHE A 130 2.24 -1.41 -3.31
C PHE A 130 3.17 -2.60 -3.56
N ASP A 131 4.18 -2.76 -2.71
CA ASP A 131 5.07 -3.93 -2.66
C ASP A 131 4.78 -4.79 -1.43
N TYR A 132 3.62 -5.45 -1.50
CA TYR A 132 3.16 -6.43 -0.52
C TYR A 132 2.32 -7.50 -1.20
N CYS A 133 1.93 -8.52 -0.43
CA CYS A 133 1.06 -9.59 -0.91
C CYS A 133 -0.12 -9.83 0.02
N HIS A 134 -1.23 -10.26 -0.57
CA HIS A 134 -2.50 -10.52 0.08
C HIS A 134 -2.65 -11.99 0.50
N SER A 135 -2.05 -12.92 -0.25
CA SER A 135 -2.22 -14.35 -0.04
C SER A 135 -1.44 -14.81 1.20
N GLY A 136 -2.15 -15.18 2.25
CA GLY A 136 -1.59 -15.71 3.51
C GLY A 136 -1.02 -17.12 3.42
N SER A 137 -0.65 -17.61 2.23
CA SER A 137 -0.35 -19.02 1.96
C SER A 137 1.14 -19.38 1.90
N ALA A 138 2.04 -18.49 2.30
CA ALA A 138 3.47 -18.78 2.30
C ALA A 138 3.97 -19.31 3.65
N SER A 139 3.52 -20.51 4.04
CA SER A 139 4.22 -21.30 5.05
C SER A 139 5.46 -21.93 4.42
N CYS A 140 6.58 -21.21 4.37
CA CYS A 140 7.89 -21.84 4.24
C CYS A 140 8.45 -22.04 5.65
N ASP A 141 7.93 -23.07 6.33
CA ASP A 141 8.53 -23.63 7.54
C ASP A 141 9.54 -24.70 7.09
N ASP A 142 10.76 -24.27 6.81
CA ASP A 142 11.92 -25.15 6.77
C ASP A 142 13.05 -24.39 7.46
N GLY A 143 13.68 -24.98 8.48
CA GLY A 143 14.51 -24.34 9.51
C GLY A 143 15.80 -23.63 9.06
N LEU A 144 15.88 -23.20 7.81
CA LEU A 144 16.89 -22.34 7.21
C LEU A 144 16.36 -20.92 7.08
N ILE A 145 17.22 -19.91 7.18
CA ILE A 145 16.86 -18.52 6.82
C ILE A 145 16.50 -18.55 5.34
N PRO A 146 15.23 -18.39 4.93
CA PRO A 146 14.88 -18.58 3.54
C PRO A 146 15.47 -17.41 2.73
N LEU A 147 16.08 -17.74 1.59
CA LEU A 147 16.64 -16.75 0.64
C LEU A 147 15.56 -15.79 0.12
N ARG A 148 14.30 -16.19 0.20
CA ARG A 148 13.10 -15.42 -0.12
C ARG A 148 12.12 -15.41 1.04
N ARG A 149 11.48 -14.28 1.30
CA ARG A 149 10.35 -14.19 2.25
C ARG A 149 9.13 -13.64 1.52
N ALA A 150 7.98 -14.26 1.76
CA ALA A 150 6.73 -13.71 1.26
C ALA A 150 6.31 -12.52 2.12
N ARG A 151 5.68 -11.54 1.47
CA ARG A 151 5.11 -10.36 2.14
C ARG A 151 3.68 -10.59 2.60
N GLY A 152 3.02 -11.65 2.15
CA GLY A 152 1.68 -12.04 2.61
C GLY A 152 1.74 -12.91 3.86
N ILE A 153 0.88 -12.61 4.84
CA ILE A 153 0.71 -13.41 6.06
C ILE A 153 -0.77 -13.69 6.32
N PRO A 154 -1.12 -14.86 6.88
CA PRO A 154 -2.50 -15.13 7.26
C PRO A 154 -2.89 -14.25 8.44
N SER A 155 -4.04 -13.59 8.36
CA SER A 155 -4.64 -12.83 9.46
C SER A 155 -5.84 -13.60 9.99
N SER A 156 -5.88 -13.82 11.31
CA SER A 156 -7.03 -14.38 12.02
C SER A 156 -7.78 -13.35 12.85
N LEU A 157 -7.35 -12.08 12.86
CA LEU A 157 -8.05 -11.03 13.59
C LEU A 157 -9.38 -10.72 12.88
N PRO A 158 -10.52 -10.82 13.58
CA PRO A 158 -11.81 -10.44 13.03
C PRO A 158 -11.85 -8.92 12.87
N ILE A 159 -12.33 -8.48 11.71
CA ILE A 159 -12.52 -7.05 11.43
C ILE A 159 -13.81 -6.57 12.11
N PRO A 160 -13.77 -5.51 12.93
CA PRO A 160 -14.98 -4.90 13.47
C PRO A 160 -15.84 -4.30 12.34
N ALA A 161 -17.16 -4.51 12.38
CA ALA A 161 -18.07 -4.01 11.34
C ALA A 161 -18.13 -2.48 11.24
N ASP A 162 -17.77 -1.78 12.31
CA ASP A 162 -17.70 -0.33 12.43
C ASP A 162 -16.28 0.24 12.27
N LEU A 163 -15.29 -0.59 11.92
CA LEU A 163 -13.92 -0.16 11.67
C LEU A 163 -13.89 0.98 10.64
N ASP A 164 -13.25 2.09 11.00
CA ASP A 164 -13.08 3.30 10.18
C ASP A 164 -14.39 3.95 9.68
N ARG A 165 -15.51 3.73 10.38
CA ARG A 165 -16.82 4.28 9.98
C ARG A 165 -16.79 5.78 9.74
N ASP A 166 -16.05 6.53 10.55
CA ASP A 166 -15.87 7.98 10.45
C ASP A 166 -15.15 8.40 9.15
N ILE A 167 -14.17 7.62 8.70
CA ILE A 167 -13.48 7.81 7.43
C ILE A 167 -14.43 7.53 6.27
N LEU A 168 -15.21 6.45 6.38
CA LEU A 168 -16.10 5.95 5.33
C LEU A 168 -17.40 6.75 5.19
N SER A 169 -17.91 7.34 6.27
CA SER A 169 -19.15 8.12 6.26
C SER A 169 -18.96 9.54 5.69
N SER A 170 -17.73 10.04 5.70
CA SER A 170 -17.39 11.41 5.27
C SER A 170 -16.93 11.48 3.81
N SER A 171 -16.89 10.36 3.09
CA SER A 171 -16.73 10.36 1.62
C SER A 171 -18.07 10.73 0.95
N SER A 172 -18.13 11.94 0.39
CA SER A 172 -19.31 12.53 -0.29
C SER A 172 -19.75 11.81 -1.58
N SER A 173 -19.17 10.66 -1.91
CA SER A 173 -19.52 9.84 -3.08
C SER A 173 -20.77 9.00 -2.83
N THR A 174 -21.87 9.66 -2.43
CA THR A 174 -23.23 9.14 -2.26
C THR A 174 -23.92 8.69 -3.56
N HIS A 175 -23.16 8.42 -4.64
CA HIS A 175 -23.71 7.86 -5.88
C HIS A 175 -23.08 6.55 -6.34
N ARG A 176 -22.12 5.96 -5.60
CA ARG A 176 -21.51 4.66 -5.98
C ARG A 176 -21.30 3.68 -4.82
N MET A 177 -21.92 3.91 -3.66
CA MET A 177 -21.85 3.00 -2.51
C MET A 177 -22.89 1.87 -2.55
N SER A 178 -23.78 1.84 -3.55
CA SER A 178 -24.92 0.92 -3.58
C SER A 178 -24.65 -0.45 -4.22
N ASP A 179 -23.47 -0.72 -4.77
CA ASP A 179 -23.09 -2.05 -5.26
C ASP A 179 -21.64 -2.35 -4.83
N VAL A 180 -21.51 -2.87 -3.61
CA VAL A 180 -20.24 -3.24 -2.98
C VAL A 180 -19.67 -4.46 -3.72
N LEU A 181 -18.83 -4.23 -4.72
CA LEU A 181 -17.87 -5.25 -5.13
C LEU A 181 -16.60 -5.14 -4.27
N PRO A 182 -16.10 -6.24 -3.73
CA PRO A 182 -14.86 -6.30 -2.97
C PRO A 182 -13.66 -6.23 -3.91
N GLY A 183 -12.58 -5.64 -3.43
CA GLY A 183 -11.35 -5.49 -4.18
C GLY A 183 -11.19 -4.10 -4.80
N PHE A 184 -9.94 -3.69 -4.91
CA PHE A 184 -9.45 -2.40 -5.40
C PHE A 184 -9.98 -1.97 -6.79
N LEU A 185 -10.64 -2.86 -7.53
CA LEU A 185 -10.68 -2.83 -8.99
C LEU A 185 -11.74 -1.89 -9.60
N ASN A 186 -12.82 -1.52 -8.89
CA ASN A 186 -13.90 -0.74 -9.53
C ASN A 186 -14.26 0.61 -8.87
N GLN A 187 -13.76 0.92 -7.66
CA GLN A 187 -14.04 2.20 -6.98
C GLN A 187 -12.92 3.25 -7.17
N CYS A 188 -11.73 2.81 -7.60
CA CYS A 188 -10.49 3.60 -7.63
C CYS A 188 -10.15 4.26 -8.98
N LEU A 189 -10.92 4.00 -10.04
CA LEU A 189 -10.54 4.38 -11.42
C LEU A 189 -10.42 5.89 -11.67
N ASN A 190 -11.00 6.73 -10.80
CA ASN A 190 -10.99 8.19 -10.98
C ASN A 190 -10.05 8.95 -10.05
N SER A 191 -9.56 8.34 -8.95
CA SER A 191 -8.79 9.04 -7.93
C SER A 191 -7.28 8.86 -8.05
N HIS A 192 -6.82 7.69 -8.52
CA HIS A 192 -5.39 7.38 -8.58
C HIS A 192 -5.07 6.26 -9.57
N VAL A 193 -3.78 6.10 -9.86
CA VAL A 193 -3.22 4.93 -10.53
C VAL A 193 -2.57 4.01 -9.49
N LEU A 194 -2.92 2.73 -9.48
CA LEU A 194 -2.30 1.71 -8.63
C LEU A 194 -1.28 0.88 -9.41
N LEU A 195 -0.08 0.76 -8.86
CA LEU A 195 0.95 -0.21 -9.25
C LEU A 195 1.15 -1.20 -8.09
N ALA A 196 0.70 -2.43 -8.24
CA ALA A 196 0.81 -3.47 -7.22
C ALA A 196 1.75 -4.60 -7.67
N ALA A 197 2.52 -5.16 -6.72
CA ALA A 197 3.50 -6.21 -6.97
C ALA A 197 2.90 -7.53 -7.44
N CYS A 198 1.67 -7.85 -7.03
CA CYS A 198 1.02 -9.12 -7.32
C CYS A 198 -0.50 -8.95 -7.45
N GLY A 199 -1.12 -9.83 -8.24
CA GLY A 199 -2.58 -10.00 -8.25
C GLY A 199 -3.13 -10.62 -6.96
N MET A 200 -4.44 -10.88 -6.91
CA MET A 200 -5.11 -11.44 -5.71
C MET A 200 -4.57 -12.84 -5.32
N ASP A 201 -4.13 -13.63 -6.30
CA ASP A 201 -3.69 -15.02 -6.13
C ASP A 201 -2.18 -15.21 -6.27
N GLU A 202 -1.40 -14.11 -6.34
CA GLU A 202 0.05 -14.15 -6.56
C GLU A 202 0.81 -13.68 -5.32
N LEU A 203 2.03 -14.21 -5.13
CA LEU A 203 2.89 -13.83 -4.00
C LEU A 203 3.90 -12.74 -4.38
N ALA A 204 4.00 -11.72 -3.53
CA ALA A 204 5.08 -10.75 -3.55
C ALA A 204 6.20 -11.21 -2.62
N TRP A 205 7.42 -11.25 -3.15
CA TRP A 205 8.60 -11.77 -2.48
C TRP A 205 9.60 -10.66 -2.17
N GLU A 206 10.33 -10.84 -1.08
CA GLU A 206 11.61 -10.18 -0.87
C GLU A 206 12.77 -11.18 -0.93
N GLU A 207 13.79 -10.81 -1.69
CA GLU A 207 14.99 -11.59 -1.98
C GLU A 207 16.21 -10.71 -1.73
N GLN A 208 17.24 -11.25 -1.06
CA GLN A 208 18.47 -10.50 -0.76
C GLN A 208 18.24 -9.14 -0.07
N GLY A 209 17.22 -9.05 0.78
CA GLY A 209 16.90 -7.83 1.54
C GLY A 209 16.27 -6.71 0.72
N ARG A 210 15.62 -7.03 -0.41
CA ARG A 210 14.85 -6.10 -1.25
C ARG A 210 13.58 -6.77 -1.77
N GLY A 211 12.51 -6.01 -1.98
CA GLY A 211 11.31 -6.45 -2.67
C GLY A 211 11.59 -6.67 -4.14
N CYS A 212 11.17 -7.82 -4.68
CA CYS A 212 11.37 -8.14 -6.08
C CYS A 212 10.72 -7.08 -7.00
N PHE A 213 9.52 -6.61 -6.63
CA PHE A 213 8.80 -5.59 -7.38
C PHE A 213 9.46 -4.23 -7.28
N THR A 214 9.77 -3.73 -6.08
CA THR A 214 10.42 -2.42 -5.93
C THR A 214 11.78 -2.36 -6.62
N ARG A 215 12.58 -3.43 -6.54
CA ARG A 215 13.84 -3.53 -7.28
C ARG A 215 13.60 -3.41 -8.78
N ALA A 216 12.71 -4.23 -9.34
CA ALA A 216 12.41 -4.22 -10.78
C ALA A 216 11.84 -2.88 -11.27
N LEU A 217 10.98 -2.25 -10.46
CA LEU A 217 10.42 -0.94 -10.72
C LEU A 217 11.52 0.13 -10.82
N LEU A 218 12.39 0.23 -9.82
CA LEU A 218 13.47 1.20 -9.79
C LEU A 218 14.51 0.97 -10.89
N GLU A 219 14.86 -0.29 -11.17
CA GLU A 219 15.77 -0.63 -12.27
C GLU A 219 15.21 -0.22 -13.62
N THR A 220 13.90 -0.42 -13.82
CA THR A 220 13.20 -0.03 -15.05
C THR A 220 13.21 1.50 -15.20
N LEU A 221 12.81 2.22 -14.15
CA LEU A 221 12.77 3.69 -14.13
C LEU A 221 14.16 4.33 -14.30
N SER A 222 15.22 3.66 -13.84
CA SER A 222 16.60 4.18 -13.89
C SER A 222 17.39 3.75 -15.12
N SER A 223 16.81 2.95 -16.03
CA SER A 223 17.56 2.37 -17.13
C SER A 223 17.89 3.39 -18.24
N ARG A 224 19.07 3.25 -18.85
CA ARG A 224 19.56 4.18 -19.89
C ARG A 224 18.65 4.13 -21.12
N GLY A 225 18.14 5.29 -21.54
CA GLY A 225 17.18 5.42 -22.65
C GLY A 225 15.77 5.83 -22.21
N PHE A 226 15.56 6.05 -20.92
CA PHE A 226 14.34 6.63 -20.37
C PHE A 226 14.39 8.15 -20.42
N ASP A 227 13.44 8.78 -21.11
CA ASP A 227 13.06 10.17 -20.82
C ASP A 227 11.85 10.13 -19.89
N PRO A 228 12.00 10.46 -18.59
CA PRO A 228 10.91 10.45 -17.62
C PRO A 228 9.71 11.30 -18.05
N ARG A 229 9.90 12.26 -18.96
CA ARG A 229 8.86 13.16 -19.45
C ARG A 229 7.94 12.55 -20.51
N SER A 230 8.29 11.39 -21.08
CA SER A 230 7.51 10.73 -22.13
C SER A 230 6.94 9.37 -21.74
N LEU A 231 7.25 8.89 -20.53
CA LEU A 231 6.83 7.58 -20.05
C LEU A 231 5.36 7.61 -19.59
N THR A 232 4.55 6.70 -20.11
CA THR A 232 3.20 6.46 -19.58
C THR A 232 3.19 5.27 -18.61
N TYR A 233 2.17 5.16 -17.77
CA TYR A 233 1.97 3.97 -16.94
C TYR A 233 1.85 2.69 -17.77
N ALA A 234 1.21 2.75 -18.94
CA ALA A 234 1.11 1.61 -19.84
C ALA A 234 2.50 1.16 -20.33
N ASP A 235 3.34 2.11 -20.74
CA ASP A 235 4.72 1.82 -21.16
C ASP A 235 5.52 1.20 -20.01
N LEU A 236 5.38 1.75 -18.79
CA LEU A 236 6.04 1.21 -17.60
C LEU A 236 5.68 -0.26 -17.36
N ILE A 237 4.39 -0.60 -17.37
CA ILE A 237 3.92 -1.97 -17.17
C ILE A 237 4.45 -2.93 -18.25
N THR A 238 4.48 -2.50 -19.51
CA THR A 238 5.00 -3.36 -20.60
C THR A 238 6.50 -3.62 -20.50
N ARG A 239 7.24 -2.75 -19.81
CA ARG A 239 8.70 -2.84 -19.67
C ARG A 239 9.13 -3.53 -18.38
N LEU A 240 8.25 -3.61 -17.38
CA LEU A 240 8.52 -4.37 -16.17
C LEU A 240 8.79 -5.84 -16.52
N PRO A 241 9.84 -6.45 -15.96
CA PRO A 241 10.09 -7.87 -16.16
C PRO A 241 8.96 -8.69 -15.55
N LYS A 242 8.68 -9.86 -16.13
CA LYS A 242 7.82 -10.85 -15.48
C LYS A 242 8.51 -11.34 -14.21
N LEU A 243 7.91 -11.04 -13.06
CA LEU A 243 8.36 -11.52 -11.78
C LEU A 243 7.73 -12.90 -11.52
N ALA A 244 8.50 -13.83 -10.97
CA ALA A 244 7.96 -15.11 -10.54
C ALA A 244 7.16 -14.88 -9.24
N GLY A 245 5.85 -15.11 -9.31
CA GLY A 245 4.96 -15.25 -8.15
C GLY A 245 5.20 -16.54 -7.40
#